data_AF-A0A496Q721-F1
#
_entry.id   AF-A0A496Q721-F1
#
_cell.length_a   1.000
_cell.length_b   1.000
_cell.length_c   1.000
_cell.angle_alpha   90.00
_cell.angle_beta   90.00
_cell.angle_gamma   90.00
#
_symmetry.space_group_name_H-M   'P 1'
#
loop_
_entity.id
_entity.type
_entity.pdbx_description
1 polymer ?
#
loop_
_entity_poly.entity_id
_entity_poly.type
_entity_poly.pdbx_seq_one_letter_code
_entity_poly.pdbx_strand_id
1 'polypeptide(L)'
;MRIIVVYDVEEKRVQKVLKFLRRYLNWVQNSVFEGEITYTELKEIKQGLKKIIKTDTDSVVFYKLKDSPFEKEVLGIEKSNVTNLY
;
A
#
# COMPACT_ATOMS: atom_id res chain seq x y z
N MET A 1 9.65 8.69 -5.63
CA MET A 1 9.17 7.59 -6.52
C MET A 1 7.78 7.23 -6.07
N ARG A 2 6.80 7.15 -6.98
CA ARG A 2 5.44 6.74 -6.62
C ARG A 2 5.29 5.22 -6.69
N ILE A 3 4.62 4.64 -5.71
CA ILE A 3 4.32 3.21 -5.68
C ILE A 3 2.85 2.93 -5.38
N ILE A 4 2.40 1.77 -5.83
CA ILE A 4 1.16 1.13 -5.37
C ILE A 4 1.54 -0.20 -4.75
N VAL A 5 1.04 -0.45 -3.54
CA VAL A 5 1.19 -1.71 -2.83
C VAL A 5 -0.17 -2.39 -2.79
N VAL A 6 -0.22 -3.60 -3.33
CA VAL A 6 -1.39 -4.48 -3.25
C VAL A 6 -1.01 -5.69 -2.43
N TYR A 7 -1.86 -6.13 -1.51
CA TYR A 7 -1.61 -7.33 -0.72
C TYR A 7 -2.80 -8.29 -0.71
N ASP A 8 -2.49 -9.57 -0.71
CA ASP A 8 -3.44 -10.63 -0.41
C ASP A 8 -2.83 -11.47 0.71
N VAL A 9 -3.39 -11.35 1.92
CA VAL A 9 -2.86 -11.96 3.14
C VAL A 9 -4.00 -12.55 3.96
N GLU A 10 -3.73 -13.61 4.72
CA GLU A 10 -4.75 -14.17 5.61
C GLU A 10 -5.32 -13.12 6.58
N GLU A 11 -6.61 -13.23 6.87
CA GLU A 11 -7.39 -12.30 7.70
C GLU A 11 -6.70 -11.94 9.03
N LYS A 12 -6.07 -12.94 9.68
CA LYS A 12 -5.31 -12.77 10.94
C LYS A 12 -4.17 -11.75 10.85
N ARG A 13 -3.66 -11.46 9.64
CA ARG A 13 -2.53 -10.56 9.37
C ARG A 13 -2.94 -9.26 8.69
N VAL A 14 -4.15 -9.18 8.10
CA VAL A 14 -4.67 -7.97 7.42
C VAL A 14 -4.53 -6.73 8.30
N GLN A 15 -4.96 -6.79 9.56
CA GLN A 15 -4.89 -5.64 10.47
C GLN A 15 -3.44 -5.19 10.76
N LYS A 16 -2.49 -6.12 10.80
CA LYS A 16 -1.07 -5.79 11.00
C LYS A 16 -0.48 -5.12 9.77
N VAL A 17 -0.77 -5.64 8.58
CA VAL A 17 -0.34 -5.06 7.30
C VAL A 17 -0.94 -3.68 7.11
N LEU A 18 -2.24 -3.51 7.33
CA LEU A 18 -2.95 -2.24 7.23
C LEU A 18 -2.32 -1.17 8.14
N LYS A 19 -2.14 -1.48 9.43
CA LYS A 19 -1.54 -0.54 10.40
C LYS A 19 -0.09 -0.18 10.05
N PHE A 20 0.68 -1.16 9.55
CA PHE A 20 2.05 -0.93 9.15
C PHE A 20 2.14 -0.01 7.92
N LEU A 21 1.41 -0.32 6.86
CA LEU A 21 1.44 0.44 5.61
C LEU A 21 0.91 1.88 5.75
N ARG A 22 -0.07 2.12 6.64
CA ARG A 22 -0.59 3.48 6.97
C ARG A 22 0.47 4.45 7.50
N ARG A 23 1.62 3.95 7.97
CA ARG A 23 2.73 4.80 8.43
C ARG A 23 3.55 5.38 7.28
N TYR A 24 3.41 4.84 6.07
CA TYR A 24 4.24 5.17 4.92
C TYR A 24 3.44 5.57 3.68
N LEU A 25 2.22 5.05 3.53
CA LEU A 25 1.42 5.17 2.33
C LEU A 25 -0.03 5.51 2.66
N ASN A 26 -0.72 6.10 1.69
CA ASN A 26 -2.14 6.39 1.78
C ASN A 26 -2.94 5.11 1.51
N TRP A 27 -3.90 4.83 2.39
CA TRP A 27 -4.84 3.74 2.19
C TRP A 27 -5.90 4.16 1.16
N VAL A 28 -6.05 3.38 0.09
CA VAL A 28 -6.98 3.70 -1.01
C VAL A 28 -8.27 2.90 -0.88
N GLN A 29 -8.13 1.59 -0.78
CA GLN A 29 -9.22 0.63 -0.62
C GLN A 29 -8.68 -0.62 0.09
N ASN A 30 -9.56 -1.59 0.37
CA ASN A 30 -9.12 -2.86 0.93
C ASN A 30 -7.97 -3.43 0.09
N SER A 31 -6.91 -3.87 0.78
CA SER A 31 -5.75 -4.46 0.14
C SER A 31 -4.91 -3.55 -0.76
N VAL A 32 -5.21 -2.24 -0.85
CA VAL A 32 -4.47 -1.31 -1.73
C VAL A 32 -4.01 -0.05 -1.00
N PHE A 33 -2.73 0.27 -1.19
CA PHE A 33 -2.07 1.47 -0.70
C PHE A 33 -1.31 2.16 -1.84
N GLU A 34 -1.25 3.48 -1.82
CA GLU A 34 -0.46 4.26 -2.78
C GLU A 34 0.26 5.42 -2.10
N GLY A 35 1.37 5.87 -2.68
CA GLY A 35 2.06 7.05 -2.16
C GLY A 35 3.42 7.29 -2.80
N GLU A 36 3.96 8.47 -2.55
CA GLU A 36 5.34 8.80 -2.87
C GLU A 36 6.26 8.38 -1.74
N ILE A 37 7.34 7.69 -2.10
CA ILE A 37 8.36 7.25 -1.16
C ILE A 37 9.76 7.41 -1.75
N THR A 38 10.73 7.44 -0.85
CA THR A 38 12.15 7.31 -1.13
C THR A 38 12.54 5.85 -1.32
N TYR A 39 13.74 5.61 -1.86
CA TYR A 39 14.29 4.26 -1.98
C TYR A 39 14.55 3.62 -0.60
N THR A 40 14.90 4.43 0.40
CA THR A 40 15.13 4.00 1.78
C THR A 40 13.82 3.51 2.41
N GLU A 41 12.75 4.29 2.31
CA GLU A 41 11.42 3.90 2.79
C GLU A 41 10.91 2.63 2.08
N LEU A 42 11.16 2.47 0.78
CA LEU A 42 10.81 1.22 0.09
C LEU A 42 11.52 0.00 0.70
N LYS A 43 12.81 0.14 1.06
CA LYS A 43 13.56 -0.92 1.74
C LYS A 43 12.97 -1.22 3.11
N GLU A 44 12.65 -0.19 3.90
CA GLU A 44 12.02 -0.35 5.22
C GLU A 44 10.66 -1.03 5.14
N ILE A 45 9.80 -0.61 4.20
CA ILE A 45 8.49 -1.22 3.97
C ILE A 45 8.65 -2.71 3.66
N LYS A 46 9.56 -3.07 2.75
CA LYS A 46 9.82 -4.47 2.40
C LYS A 46 10.34 -5.29 3.58
N GLN A 47 11.25 -4.74 4.38
CA GLN A 47 11.78 -5.42 5.57
C GLN A 47 10.72 -5.57 6.66
N GLY A 48 9.91 -4.55 6.88
CA GLY A 48 8.82 -4.57 7.87
C GLY A 48 7.72 -5.56 7.47
N LEU A 49 7.30 -5.57 6.21
CA LEU A 49 6.32 -6.54 5.72
C LEU A 49 6.81 -7.98 5.81
N LYS A 50 8.09 -8.25 5.51
CA LYS A 50 8.69 -9.59 5.69
C LYS A 50 8.61 -10.11 7.13
N LYS A 51 8.51 -9.23 8.13
CA LYS A 51 8.32 -9.60 9.54
C LYS A 51 6.85 -9.84 9.91
N ILE A 52 5.91 -9.41 9.06
CA ILE A 52 4.47 -9.47 9.31
C ILE A 52 3.82 -10.61 8.53
N ILE A 53 4.20 -10.78 7.26
CA ILE A 53 3.59 -11.74 6.34
C ILE A 53 4.25 -13.12 6.44
N LYS A 54 3.52 -14.12 5.98
CA LYS A 54 3.97 -15.50 5.75
C LYS A 54 4.19 -15.71 4.25
N THR A 55 5.45 -15.72 3.80
CA THR A 55 5.76 -15.74 2.34
C THR A 55 5.34 -17.02 1.62
N ASP A 56 4.95 -18.06 2.36
CA ASP A 56 4.38 -19.31 1.88
C ASP A 56 2.88 -19.23 1.59
N THR A 57 2.14 -18.32 2.23
CA THR A 57 0.67 -18.20 2.07
C THR A 57 0.18 -16.80 1.71
N ASP A 58 1.02 -15.78 1.87
CA ASP A 58 0.68 -14.38 1.61
C ASP A 58 1.42 -13.85 0.38
N SER A 59 0.81 -12.88 -0.30
CA SER A 59 1.41 -12.14 -1.40
C SER A 59 1.34 -10.63 -1.19
N VAL A 60 2.41 -9.94 -1.58
CA VAL A 60 2.45 -8.48 -1.65
C VAL A 60 3.12 -8.05 -2.93
N VAL A 61 2.42 -7.25 -3.73
CA VAL A 61 2.87 -6.74 -5.02
C VAL A 61 3.18 -5.25 -4.90
N PHE A 62 4.32 -4.84 -5.46
CA PHE A 62 4.77 -3.45 -5.50
C PHE A 62 4.83 -2.98 -6.96
N TYR A 63 3.91 -2.13 -7.37
CA TYR A 63 3.99 -1.41 -8.63
C TYR A 63 4.83 -0.16 -8.41
N LYS A 64 5.91 -0.02 -9.18
CA LYS A 64 6.77 1.17 -9.15
C LYS A 64 6.48 1.99 -10.40
N LEU A 65 5.92 3.16 -10.22
CA LEU A 65 5.56 4.05 -11.30
C LEU A 65 6.76 4.98 -11.54
N LYS A 66 7.32 4.94 -12.75
CA LYS A 66 8.40 5.85 -13.19
C LYS A 66 7.78 6.95 -14.04
N ASP A 67 7.95 8.20 -13.61
CA ASP A 67 7.89 9.45 -14.41
C ASP A 67 6.79 9.60 -15.48
N SER A 68 5.60 9.05 -15.27
CA SER A 68 4.43 9.26 -16.12
C SER A 68 3.32 9.95 -15.32
N PRO A 69 2.46 10.78 -15.95
CA PRO A 69 1.19 11.12 -15.34
C PRO A 69 0.48 9.82 -14.93
N PHE A 70 0.12 9.77 -13.66
CA PHE A 70 -0.64 8.67 -13.07
C PHE A 70 -2.09 9.11 -13.00
N GLU A 71 -2.93 8.47 -13.81
CA GLU A 71 -4.37 8.66 -13.76
C GLU A 71 -4.99 7.56 -12.89
N LYS A 72 -5.88 7.99 -12.00
CA LYS A 72 -6.63 7.12 -11.09
C LYS A 72 -8.11 7.40 -11.31
N GLU A 73 -8.84 6.38 -11.72
CA GLU A 73 -10.29 6.40 -11.77
C GLU A 73 -10.86 5.41 -10.76
N VAL A 74 -11.96 5.79 -10.10
CA VAL A 74 -12.67 4.94 -9.15
C VAL A 74 -14.09 4.77 -9.65
N LEU A 75 -14.50 3.52 -9.83
CA LEU A 75 -15.90 3.17 -10.09
C LEU A 75 -16.55 2.71 -8.78
N GLY A 76 -17.66 3.34 -8.41
CA GLY A 76 -18.40 3.03 -7.19
C GLY A 76 -17.95 3.86 -5.98
N ILE A 77 -18.00 3.28 -4.78
CA ILE A 77 -17.80 4.01 -3.53
C ILE A 77 -16.30 4.18 -3.25
N GLU A 78 -15.86 5.44 -3.21
CA GLU A 78 -14.52 5.77 -2.72
C GLU A 78 -14.40 5.45 -1.23
N LYS A 79 -13.41 4.62 -0.88
CA LYS A 79 -13.17 4.14 0.49
C LYS A 79 -12.18 5.01 1.25
N SER A 80 -11.30 5.72 0.55
CA SER A 80 -10.33 6.61 1.16
C SER A 80 -11.02 7.87 1.69
N ASN A 81 -10.89 8.11 3.00
CA ASN A 81 -11.29 9.38 3.62
C ASN A 81 -10.24 10.47 3.31
N VAL A 82 -9.97 10.74 2.04
CA VAL A 82 -9.23 11.96 1.69
C VAL A 82 -10.22 13.10 1.88
N THR A 83 -10.39 13.54 3.13
CA THR A 83 -10.92 14.87 3.39
C THR A 83 -9.90 15.82 2.77
N ASN A 84 -10.21 16.35 1.59
CA ASN A 84 -9.53 17.52 1.07
C ASN A 84 -9.75 18.64 2.10
N LEU A 85 -8.80 18.81 3.00
CA LEU A 85 -8.69 20.01 3.82
C LEU A 85 -8.25 21.11 2.84
N TYR A 86 -9.24 21.81 2.30
CA TYR A 86 -9.07 23.12 1.68
C TYR A 86 -8.70 24.15 2.76
#